data_AF-A0A8C0K4W0-F1
#
_entry.id   AF-A0A8C0K4W0-F1
#
_cell.length_a   1.000
_cell.length_b   1.000
_cell.length_c   1.000
_cell.angle_alpha   90.00
_cell.angle_beta   90.00
_cell.angle_gamma   90.00
#
_symmetry.space_group_name_H-M   'P 1'
#
loop_
_entity.id
_entity.type
_entity.pdbx_description
1 polymer ?
#
loop_
_entity_poly.entity_id
_entity_poly.type
_entity_poly.pdbx_seq_one_letter_code
_entity_poly.pdbx_strand_id
1 'polypeptide(L)'
;MALQTAQPPLGSRWTSTRGSLLLLLLSLGEASEGSTSRDLTWQWPELTVILSRDRRDTQKKVCPPGQKAHVVDENLVFYEEWELEACVDGALLEAQMDRVNMVPFTYQQLDVFKRKLDQLYPQGYPESLIQHLGYFFFEITPEDIHKWNVTSLETVKSLLKVSKGHKVDAQVAALIACYVAGGGQLDKATLDVLATFSPTYLCVLSPEQLVPGACRDLDACRPPQMDVLYPKARTAFQNLSGSEYFERIKPYLGGARTEDLRALSQQNVSMDTATFKTLQREAVLPLTVAEVQNLLGANLAGLKAEQGNSPVRDWILRQRQDDLDRLGLGLRGGIPNGYLVMDLSFRGGLGGWLAPSLGEGLSGSQRPCRSWARAPGVTVPSLGAGGSQGHSTLTWVRGLPGSQHPHSGPGLSGS
;
A
#
# COMPACT_ATOMS: atom_id res chain seq x y z
N MET A 1 -51.76 34.71 -41.42
CA MET A 1 -51.57 35.93 -40.62
C MET A 1 -50.22 35.81 -39.92
N ALA A 2 -49.29 36.72 -40.25
CA ALA A 2 -47.96 36.86 -39.64
C ALA A 2 -48.08 37.34 -38.17
N LEU A 3 -47.13 37.14 -37.24
CA LEU A 3 -45.75 37.66 -37.21
C LEU A 3 -44.92 37.00 -36.07
N GLN A 4 -43.67 36.61 -36.39
CA GLN A 4 -42.38 36.99 -35.73
C GLN A 4 -42.14 36.80 -34.21
N THR A 5 -40.94 36.57 -33.64
CA THR A 5 -39.61 35.96 -33.95
C THR A 5 -38.77 36.09 -32.65
N ALA A 6 -37.78 35.19 -32.47
CA ALA A 6 -36.48 35.36 -31.80
C ALA A 6 -36.31 35.16 -30.26
N GLN A 7 -35.27 34.36 -29.92
CA GLN A 7 -34.54 34.18 -28.65
C GLN A 7 -33.10 34.78 -28.83
N PRO A 8 -32.15 34.70 -27.86
CA PRO A 8 -32.05 35.13 -26.45
C PRO A 8 -30.84 36.11 -26.26
N PRO A 9 -30.30 36.40 -25.04
CA PRO A 9 -28.94 35.89 -24.73
C PRO A 9 -28.51 35.74 -23.23
N LEU A 10 -27.45 34.92 -23.03
CA LEU A 10 -26.24 35.01 -22.18
C LEU A 10 -26.25 35.54 -20.71
N GLY A 11 -25.70 34.71 -19.79
CA GLY A 11 -24.43 35.03 -19.10
C GLY A 11 -24.36 35.13 -17.56
N SER A 12 -23.19 34.72 -17.01
CA SER A 12 -22.62 34.84 -15.63
C SER A 12 -23.08 33.78 -14.60
N ARG A 13 -22.25 32.92 -13.95
CA ARG A 13 -20.86 32.91 -13.42
C ARG A 13 -20.61 33.88 -12.24
N TRP A 14 -20.64 33.35 -11.02
CA TRP A 14 -20.10 33.92 -9.76
C TRP A 14 -19.62 32.73 -8.90
N THR A 15 -18.34 32.37 -8.80
CA THR A 15 -17.21 32.89 -8.00
C THR A 15 -17.46 33.08 -6.50
N SER A 16 -16.78 32.20 -5.73
CA SER A 16 -16.20 32.34 -4.39
C SER A 16 -15.94 33.76 -3.89
N THR A 17 -16.27 34.01 -2.62
CA THR A 17 -15.51 34.89 -1.72
C THR A 17 -15.65 34.47 -0.25
N ARG A 18 -14.50 34.14 0.36
CA ARG A 18 -14.22 34.31 1.79
C ARG A 18 -14.20 35.81 2.12
N GLY A 19 -14.68 36.20 3.30
CA GLY A 19 -14.49 37.53 3.86
C GLY A 19 -14.85 37.56 5.34
N SER A 20 -13.87 37.93 6.17
CA SER A 20 -13.80 37.81 7.63
C SER A 20 -14.22 39.11 8.35
N LEU A 21 -14.19 39.06 9.71
CA LEU A 21 -14.25 40.15 10.72
C LEU A 21 -15.67 40.55 11.17
N LEU A 22 -16.02 40.75 12.45
CA LEU A 22 -15.33 41.24 13.66
C LEU A 22 -16.01 40.60 14.92
N LEU A 23 -15.29 40.06 15.91
CA LEU A 23 -14.59 40.70 17.06
C LEU A 23 -15.49 41.00 18.29
N LEU A 24 -15.18 40.37 19.43
CA LEU A 24 -14.83 40.96 20.76
C LEU A 24 -15.08 39.92 21.88
N LEU A 25 -14.01 39.31 22.43
CA LEU A 25 -13.38 39.57 23.75
C LEU A 25 -14.26 39.13 24.94
N LEU A 26 -13.81 38.26 25.84
CA LEU A 26 -12.73 38.54 26.81
C LEU A 26 -11.91 37.29 27.21
N SER A 27 -10.59 37.43 27.03
CA SER A 27 -9.48 36.81 27.76
C SER A 27 -9.48 37.34 29.23
N LEU A 28 -8.78 36.88 30.26
CA LEU A 28 -7.53 36.17 30.56
C LEU A 28 -7.67 35.70 32.05
N GLY A 29 -6.90 34.78 32.60
CA GLY A 29 -5.61 34.26 32.17
C GLY A 29 -5.10 33.15 33.10
N GLU A 30 -4.06 32.49 32.59
CA GLU A 30 -3.25 31.50 33.28
C GLU A 30 -2.39 32.09 34.40
N ALA A 31 -2.03 31.26 35.37
CA ALA A 31 -0.63 31.11 35.80
C ALA A 31 -0.45 29.81 36.58
N SER A 32 0.68 29.16 36.34
CA SER A 32 1.11 27.86 36.83
C SER A 32 1.87 27.91 38.16
N GLU A 33 2.07 26.70 38.71
CA GLU A 33 3.15 26.25 39.62
C GLU A 33 3.17 26.75 41.08
N GLY A 34 3.47 25.81 41.99
CA GLY A 34 4.01 26.12 43.31
C GLY A 34 3.51 25.23 44.43
N SER A 35 4.36 24.29 44.84
CA SER A 35 4.15 23.29 45.89
C SER A 35 4.08 23.84 47.33
N THR A 36 3.53 22.99 48.21
CA THR A 36 3.85 22.76 49.64
C THR A 36 3.30 23.67 50.75
N SER A 37 2.47 23.01 51.58
CA SER A 37 2.59 22.89 53.04
C SER A 37 1.67 23.73 53.95
N ARG A 38 1.09 22.99 54.91
CA ARG A 38 0.36 23.36 56.14
C ARG A 38 -1.15 23.59 55.97
N ASP A 39 -1.98 22.57 56.17
CA ASP A 39 -2.36 21.92 57.45
C ASP A 39 -3.38 22.77 58.23
N LEU A 40 -4.65 22.48 58.02
CA LEU A 40 -5.78 22.84 58.89
C LEU A 40 -6.85 21.76 58.75
N THR A 41 -6.63 20.70 59.54
CA THR A 41 -7.65 19.92 60.28
C THR A 41 -9.11 20.26 60.01
N TRP A 42 -9.80 19.36 59.31
CA TRP A 42 -11.23 19.11 59.51
C TRP A 42 -11.47 17.62 59.67
N GLN A 43 -12.22 17.32 60.72
CA GLN A 43 -12.42 16.01 61.32
C GLN A 43 -13.23 15.07 60.44
N TRP A 44 -12.79 13.81 60.34
CA TRP A 44 -13.57 12.69 59.84
C TRP A 44 -14.68 12.32 60.82
N PRO A 45 -15.84 11.87 60.31
CA PRO A 45 -16.56 10.77 60.93
C PRO A 45 -16.34 9.48 60.12
N GLU A 46 -15.74 8.52 60.81
CA GLU A 46 -15.82 7.06 60.67
C GLU A 46 -16.10 6.44 59.29
N LEU A 47 -15.02 5.87 58.75
CA LEU A 47 -14.99 4.84 57.73
C LEU A 47 -15.86 3.64 58.13
N THR A 48 -17.09 3.57 57.65
CA THR A 48 -17.69 2.27 57.41
C THR A 48 -17.12 1.77 56.08
N VAL A 49 -16.13 0.89 56.16
CA VAL A 49 -15.64 0.13 55.00
C VAL A 49 -16.81 -0.72 54.50
N ILE A 50 -17.61 -0.16 53.60
CA ILE A 50 -18.44 -0.96 52.73
C ILE A 50 -17.45 -1.64 51.79
N LEU A 51 -17.09 -2.87 52.13
CA LEU A 51 -16.47 -3.80 51.20
C LEU A 51 -17.31 -3.76 49.92
N SER A 52 -16.77 -3.10 48.89
CA SER A 52 -17.21 -3.25 47.51
C SER A 52 -17.04 -4.72 47.15
N ARG A 53 -18.06 -5.52 47.48
CA ARG A 53 -18.25 -6.83 46.87
C ARG A 53 -18.66 -6.55 45.43
N ASP A 54 -17.63 -6.46 44.61
CA ASP A 54 -17.63 -6.77 43.19
C ASP A 54 -18.30 -8.13 43.02
N ARG A 55 -19.63 -8.11 42.93
CA ARG A 55 -20.43 -9.22 42.46
C ARG A 55 -21.23 -8.66 41.30
N ARG A 56 -20.58 -8.60 40.13
CA ARG A 56 -21.29 -8.64 38.86
C ARG A 56 -21.97 -10.01 38.77
N ASP A 57 -23.06 -10.18 39.51
CA ASP A 57 -24.08 -11.13 39.15
C ASP A 57 -24.63 -10.61 37.82
N THR A 58 -24.19 -11.19 36.71
CA THR A 58 -24.83 -11.03 35.40
C THR A 58 -26.16 -11.78 35.45
N GLN A 59 -27.05 -11.40 36.37
CA GLN A 59 -28.42 -11.86 36.37
C GLN A 59 -29.04 -11.27 35.12
N LYS A 60 -29.30 -12.11 34.12
CA LYS A 60 -29.92 -11.73 32.85
C LYS A 60 -31.23 -11.01 33.19
N LYS A 61 -31.22 -9.68 33.16
CA LYS A 61 -32.38 -8.86 33.50
C LYS A 61 -33.47 -9.21 32.50
N VAL A 62 -34.63 -9.63 33.01
CA VAL A 62 -35.77 -9.99 32.19
C VAL A 62 -36.46 -8.71 31.74
N CYS A 63 -36.94 -8.67 30.49
CA CYS A 63 -37.68 -7.53 29.99
C CYS A 63 -38.89 -7.22 30.89
N PRO A 64 -39.05 -5.98 31.37
CA PRO A 64 -40.21 -5.60 32.16
C PRO A 64 -41.53 -5.81 31.40
N PRO A 65 -42.63 -6.17 32.08
CA PRO A 65 -43.92 -6.35 31.44
C PRO A 65 -44.36 -5.08 30.71
N GLY A 66 -44.76 -5.21 29.44
CA GLY A 66 -45.22 -4.09 28.61
C GLY A 66 -44.12 -3.26 27.94
N GLN A 67 -42.83 -3.54 28.20
CA GLN A 67 -41.70 -2.89 27.52
C GLN A 67 -41.14 -3.71 26.35
N LYS A 68 -41.74 -4.87 26.04
CA LYS A 68 -41.29 -5.68 24.90
C LYS A 68 -41.50 -4.91 23.60
N ALA A 69 -40.43 -4.76 22.82
CA ALA A 69 -40.51 -4.06 21.54
C ALA A 69 -41.22 -4.94 20.50
N HIS A 70 -42.15 -4.33 19.77
CA HIS A 70 -42.84 -4.94 18.63
C HIS A 70 -42.59 -4.19 17.32
N VAL A 71 -42.07 -2.96 17.41
CA VAL A 71 -41.72 -2.09 16.29
C VAL A 71 -40.42 -1.38 16.66
N VAL A 72 -39.55 -1.21 15.68
CA VAL A 72 -38.37 -0.34 15.77
C VAL A 72 -38.82 1.09 15.48
N ASP A 73 -38.85 1.94 16.50
CA ASP A 73 -39.21 3.34 16.42
C ASP A 73 -38.32 4.21 17.33
N GLU A 74 -38.58 5.52 17.33
CA GLU A 74 -37.81 6.51 18.08
C GLU A 74 -37.86 6.30 19.60
N ASN A 75 -38.86 5.58 20.14
CA ASN A 75 -38.94 5.35 21.57
C ASN A 75 -37.80 4.45 22.07
N LEU A 76 -37.29 3.57 21.21
CA LEU A 76 -36.16 2.70 21.54
C LEU A 76 -34.86 3.47 21.74
N VAL A 77 -34.75 4.72 21.28
CA VAL A 77 -33.57 5.56 21.51
C VAL A 77 -33.40 5.87 23.00
N PHE A 78 -34.49 5.88 23.78
CA PHE A 78 -34.46 6.15 25.21
C PHE A 78 -34.16 4.92 26.07
N TYR A 79 -34.08 3.73 25.48
CA TYR A 79 -33.76 2.51 26.21
C TYR A 79 -32.26 2.46 26.50
N GLU A 80 -31.91 2.07 27.71
CA GLU A 80 -30.53 1.72 28.06
C GLU A 80 -30.08 0.43 27.34
N GLU A 81 -28.77 0.23 27.20
CA GLU A 81 -28.20 -0.94 26.51
C GLU A 81 -28.75 -2.26 27.06
N TRP A 82 -28.92 -2.36 28.38
CA TRP A 82 -29.45 -3.58 29.01
C TRP A 82 -30.95 -3.77 28.74
N GLU A 83 -31.72 -2.68 28.60
CA GLU A 83 -33.15 -2.74 28.29
C GLU A 83 -33.34 -3.21 26.85
N LEU A 84 -32.52 -2.71 25.92
CA LEU A 84 -32.47 -3.21 24.55
C LEU A 84 -32.08 -4.69 24.49
N GLU A 85 -31.06 -5.10 25.25
CA GLU A 85 -30.63 -6.49 25.35
C GLU A 85 -31.73 -7.39 25.95
N ALA A 86 -32.59 -6.86 26.82
CA ALA A 86 -33.67 -7.63 27.42
C ALA A 86 -34.95 -7.66 26.55
N CYS A 87 -35.31 -6.53 25.94
CA CYS A 87 -36.66 -6.28 25.40
C CYS A 87 -36.77 -6.28 23.88
N VAL A 88 -35.64 -6.26 23.15
CA VAL A 88 -35.63 -6.30 21.69
C VAL A 88 -35.20 -7.69 21.21
N ASP A 89 -36.01 -8.30 20.34
CA ASP A 89 -35.73 -9.60 19.74
C ASP A 89 -34.93 -9.46 18.45
N GLY A 90 -33.97 -10.37 18.21
CA GLY A 90 -33.17 -10.37 16.98
C GLY A 90 -34.01 -10.52 15.70
N ALA A 91 -35.10 -11.31 15.76
CA ALA A 91 -36.01 -11.48 14.62
C ALA A 91 -36.78 -10.19 14.27
N LEU A 92 -37.06 -9.35 15.27
CA LEU A 92 -37.66 -8.03 15.04
C LEU A 92 -36.67 -7.11 14.31
N LEU A 93 -35.40 -7.12 14.74
CA LEU A 93 -34.33 -6.36 14.11
C LEU A 93 -34.10 -6.79 12.66
N GLU A 94 -34.12 -8.09 12.38
CA GLU A 94 -34.03 -8.61 11.02
C GLU A 94 -35.19 -8.11 10.15
N ALA A 95 -36.43 -8.28 10.62
CA ALA A 95 -37.62 -7.92 9.87
C ALA A 95 -37.77 -6.41 9.64
N GLN A 96 -37.15 -5.59 10.48
CA GLN A 96 -37.29 -4.12 10.48
C GLN A 96 -35.95 -3.40 10.35
N MET A 97 -34.96 -4.03 9.70
CA MET A 97 -33.62 -3.44 9.53
C MET A 97 -33.66 -2.07 8.82
N ASP A 98 -34.59 -1.84 7.89
CA ASP A 98 -34.77 -0.53 7.27
C ASP A 98 -35.11 0.56 8.31
N ARG A 99 -35.89 0.23 9.36
CA ARG A 99 -36.23 1.17 10.43
C ARG A 99 -35.05 1.40 11.38
N VAL A 100 -34.26 0.36 11.65
CA VAL A 100 -33.00 0.50 12.41
C VAL A 100 -32.10 1.56 11.77
N ASN A 101 -32.06 1.59 10.43
CA ASN A 101 -31.29 2.57 9.66
C ASN A 101 -31.87 3.99 9.63
N MET A 102 -33.16 4.17 9.99
CA MET A 102 -33.82 5.48 10.01
C MET A 102 -33.78 6.15 11.38
N VAL A 103 -33.73 5.35 12.44
CA VAL A 103 -33.74 5.85 13.83
C VAL A 103 -32.30 6.16 14.28
N PRO A 104 -32.05 7.32 14.92
CA PRO A 104 -30.70 7.75 15.29
C PRO A 104 -30.20 7.09 16.58
N PHE A 105 -29.99 5.77 16.53
CA PHE A 105 -29.39 5.03 17.64
C PHE A 105 -27.92 5.42 17.85
N THR A 106 -27.46 5.31 19.09
CA THR A 106 -26.04 5.48 19.43
C THR A 106 -25.23 4.25 19.02
N TYR A 107 -23.91 4.41 18.85
CA TYR A 107 -23.00 3.29 18.57
C TYR A 107 -23.12 2.15 19.60
N GLN A 108 -23.34 2.49 20.88
CA GLN A 108 -23.55 1.51 21.94
C GLN A 108 -24.84 0.70 21.77
N GLN A 109 -25.93 1.36 21.38
CA GLN A 109 -27.21 0.69 21.13
C GLN A 109 -27.14 -0.18 19.86
N LEU A 110 -26.45 0.31 18.81
CA LEU A 110 -26.23 -0.47 17.60
C LEU A 110 -25.36 -1.71 17.86
N ASP A 111 -24.36 -1.65 18.75
CA ASP A 111 -23.58 -2.82 19.18
C ASP A 111 -24.46 -3.87 19.88
N VAL A 112 -25.44 -3.45 20.70
CA VAL A 112 -26.43 -4.37 21.28
C VAL A 112 -27.23 -5.07 20.17
N PHE A 113 -27.71 -4.31 19.17
CA PHE A 113 -28.43 -4.89 18.03
C PHE A 113 -27.56 -5.83 17.21
N LYS A 114 -26.29 -5.49 17.03
CA LYS A 114 -25.32 -6.34 16.34
C LYS A 114 -25.16 -7.66 17.09
N ARG A 115 -24.93 -7.63 18.40
CA ARG A 115 -24.83 -8.84 19.24
C ARG A 115 -26.10 -9.69 19.18
N LYS A 116 -27.28 -9.07 19.16
CA LYS A 116 -28.57 -9.76 19.00
C LYS A 116 -28.67 -10.49 17.66
N LEU A 117 -28.24 -9.85 16.57
CA LEU A 117 -28.22 -10.46 15.25
C LEU A 117 -27.16 -11.55 15.13
N ASP A 118 -25.97 -11.35 15.71
CA ASP A 118 -24.92 -12.38 15.76
C ASP A 118 -25.38 -13.63 16.54
N GLN A 119 -26.13 -13.45 17.63
CA GLN A 119 -26.73 -14.54 18.39
C GLN A 119 -27.78 -15.32 17.57
N LEU A 120 -28.56 -14.61 16.75
CA LEU A 120 -29.56 -15.22 15.87
C LEU A 120 -28.90 -15.93 14.67
N TYR A 121 -27.81 -15.36 14.16
CA TYR A 121 -27.11 -15.78 12.96
C TYR A 121 -25.63 -16.05 13.20
N PRO A 122 -25.28 -17.08 14.00
CA PRO A 122 -23.90 -17.36 14.37
C PRO A 122 -23.02 -17.78 13.19
N GLN A 123 -23.62 -18.26 12.12
CA GLN A 123 -22.95 -18.70 10.88
C GLN A 123 -22.93 -17.62 9.79
N GLY A 124 -23.35 -16.38 10.09
CA GLY A 124 -23.45 -15.30 9.12
C GLY A 124 -24.89 -14.96 8.75
N TYR A 125 -25.08 -13.72 8.30
CA TYR A 125 -26.41 -13.16 8.06
C TYR A 125 -27.03 -13.69 6.76
N PRO A 126 -28.36 -13.88 6.71
CA PRO A 126 -29.03 -14.23 5.47
C PRO A 126 -28.97 -13.06 4.49
N GLU A 127 -28.92 -13.35 3.19
CA GLU A 127 -28.78 -12.33 2.16
C GLU A 127 -29.93 -11.30 2.17
N SER A 128 -31.14 -11.72 2.55
CA SER A 128 -32.28 -10.83 2.78
C SER A 128 -32.02 -9.76 3.84
N LEU A 129 -31.27 -10.08 4.90
CA LEU A 129 -30.87 -9.11 5.91
C LEU A 129 -29.73 -8.22 5.39
N ILE A 130 -28.72 -8.83 4.74
CA ILE A 130 -27.54 -8.14 4.23
C ILE A 130 -27.93 -7.01 3.27
N GLN A 131 -28.89 -7.27 2.38
CA GLN A 131 -29.38 -6.29 1.41
C GLN A 131 -29.95 -5.01 2.06
N HIS A 132 -30.52 -5.15 3.27
CA HIS A 132 -31.17 -4.08 4.01
C HIS A 132 -30.30 -3.45 5.10
N LEU A 133 -29.04 -3.89 5.28
CA LEU A 133 -28.19 -3.37 6.36
C LEU A 133 -27.97 -1.86 6.29
N GLY A 134 -27.92 -1.26 5.10
CA GLY A 134 -27.78 0.20 4.99
C GLY A 134 -26.57 0.75 5.77
N TYR A 135 -26.77 1.79 6.56
CA TYR A 135 -25.75 2.36 7.45
C TYR A 135 -25.36 1.45 8.62
N PHE A 136 -26.21 0.49 9.01
CA PHE A 136 -25.86 -0.55 9.99
C PHE A 136 -24.66 -1.38 9.54
N PHE A 137 -24.36 -1.40 8.23
CA PHE A 137 -23.15 -2.00 7.69
C PHE A 137 -21.86 -1.50 8.37
N PHE A 138 -21.83 -0.27 8.88
CA PHE A 138 -20.66 0.29 9.54
C PHE A 138 -20.33 -0.37 10.88
N GLU A 139 -21.30 -1.02 11.53
CA GLU A 139 -21.12 -1.78 12.76
C GLU A 139 -20.59 -3.20 12.50
N ILE A 140 -20.57 -3.63 11.24
CA ILE A 140 -20.15 -4.97 10.87
C ILE A 140 -18.64 -4.99 10.68
N THR A 141 -17.98 -5.98 11.27
CA THR A 141 -16.53 -6.19 11.09
C THR A 141 -16.23 -6.99 9.82
N PRO A 142 -15.03 -6.86 9.24
CA PRO A 142 -14.60 -7.73 8.14
C PRO A 142 -14.75 -9.22 8.49
N GLU A 143 -14.43 -9.62 9.72
CA GLU A 143 -14.53 -11.01 10.20
C GLU A 143 -15.96 -11.54 10.17
N ASP A 144 -16.95 -10.68 10.43
CA ASP A 144 -18.36 -11.04 10.30
C ASP A 144 -18.77 -11.19 8.84
N ILE A 145 -18.28 -10.32 7.96
CA ILE A 145 -18.56 -10.36 6.52
C ILE A 145 -18.05 -11.66 5.90
N HIS A 146 -16.89 -12.17 6.32
CA HIS A 146 -16.34 -13.44 5.81
C HIS A 146 -17.24 -14.66 6.08
N LYS A 147 -18.20 -14.56 7.00
CA LYS A 147 -19.18 -15.63 7.28
C LYS A 147 -20.36 -15.60 6.30
N TRP A 148 -20.53 -14.51 5.55
CA TRP A 148 -21.68 -14.30 4.71
C TRP A 148 -21.59 -15.07 3.40
N ASN A 149 -22.75 -15.48 2.88
CA ASN A 149 -22.90 -16.01 1.54
C ASN A 149 -23.63 -14.99 0.67
N VAL A 150 -22.87 -14.12 -0.01
CA VAL A 150 -23.42 -13.05 -0.85
C VAL A 150 -23.42 -13.53 -2.30
N THR A 151 -24.59 -13.65 -2.90
CA THR A 151 -24.75 -14.18 -4.27
C THR A 151 -25.27 -13.15 -5.26
N SER A 152 -25.93 -12.09 -4.77
CA SER A 152 -26.54 -11.04 -5.58
C SER A 152 -25.62 -9.83 -5.73
N LEU A 153 -25.39 -9.43 -6.99
CA LEU A 153 -24.69 -8.20 -7.30
C LEU A 153 -25.42 -6.95 -6.77
N GLU A 154 -26.76 -6.99 -6.68
CA GLU A 154 -27.54 -5.86 -6.18
C GLU A 154 -27.32 -5.63 -4.67
N THR A 155 -27.10 -6.71 -3.90
CA THR A 155 -26.67 -6.64 -2.49
C THR A 155 -25.31 -5.96 -2.37
N VAL A 156 -24.36 -6.30 -3.24
CA VAL A 156 -23.05 -5.64 -3.26
C VAL A 156 -23.20 -4.15 -3.58
N LYS A 157 -23.99 -3.80 -4.60
CA LYS A 157 -24.22 -2.41 -5.01
C LYS A 157 -24.88 -1.58 -3.93
N SER A 158 -25.86 -2.13 -3.20
CA SER A 158 -26.54 -1.40 -2.12
C SER A 158 -25.57 -1.02 -1.00
N LEU A 159 -24.69 -1.94 -0.61
CA LEU A 159 -23.67 -1.71 0.42
C LEU A 159 -22.52 -0.80 -0.06
N LEU A 160 -22.10 -0.91 -1.32
CA LEU A 160 -21.14 0.02 -1.90
C LEU A 160 -21.67 1.46 -1.92
N LYS A 161 -22.96 1.64 -2.19
CA LYS A 161 -23.59 2.97 -2.24
C LYS A 161 -23.51 3.68 -0.89
N VAL A 162 -23.80 2.98 0.21
CA VAL A 162 -23.71 3.54 1.58
C VAL A 162 -22.27 3.70 2.05
N SER A 163 -21.34 2.90 1.53
CA SER A 163 -19.92 2.96 1.88
C SER A 163 -19.18 4.16 1.27
N LYS A 164 -19.75 4.79 0.23
CA LYS A 164 -19.07 5.84 -0.53
C LYS A 164 -18.76 7.06 0.34
N GLY A 165 -17.48 7.45 0.40
CA GLY A 165 -17.02 8.60 1.17
C GLY A 165 -16.73 8.30 2.65
N HIS A 166 -16.90 7.04 3.08
CA HIS A 166 -16.59 6.59 4.44
C HIS A 166 -15.31 5.74 4.47
N LYS A 167 -14.65 5.68 5.63
CA LYS A 167 -13.41 4.91 5.83
C LYS A 167 -13.70 3.45 6.18
N VAL A 168 -14.39 2.75 5.29
CA VAL A 168 -14.85 1.36 5.48
C VAL A 168 -14.16 0.40 4.51
N ASP A 169 -12.89 0.67 4.20
CA ASP A 169 -12.17 -0.08 3.17
C ASP A 169 -11.98 -1.56 3.51
N ALA A 170 -11.79 -1.90 4.78
CA ALA A 170 -11.68 -3.32 5.16
C ALA A 170 -13.01 -4.07 4.93
N GLN A 171 -14.14 -3.44 5.21
CA GLN A 171 -15.46 -4.04 5.07
C GLN A 171 -15.84 -4.22 3.60
N VAL A 172 -15.61 -3.21 2.77
CA VAL A 172 -15.84 -3.30 1.32
C VAL A 172 -14.96 -4.40 0.70
N ALA A 173 -13.71 -4.56 1.16
CA ALA A 173 -12.82 -5.63 0.68
C ALA A 173 -13.35 -7.01 1.02
N ALA A 174 -13.78 -7.22 2.27
CA ALA A 174 -14.37 -8.47 2.71
C ALA A 174 -15.66 -8.79 1.92
N LEU A 175 -16.49 -7.78 1.66
CA LEU A 175 -17.74 -7.94 0.90
C LEU A 175 -17.48 -8.39 -0.54
N ILE A 176 -16.56 -7.71 -1.24
CA ILE A 176 -16.16 -8.09 -2.59
C ILE A 176 -15.53 -9.48 -2.59
N ALA A 177 -14.69 -9.80 -1.61
CA ALA A 177 -14.08 -11.13 -1.48
C ALA A 177 -15.14 -12.23 -1.38
N CYS A 178 -16.15 -12.06 -0.53
CA CYS A 178 -17.21 -13.05 -0.34
C CYS A 178 -18.02 -13.27 -1.63
N TYR A 179 -18.42 -12.19 -2.29
CA TYR A 179 -19.19 -12.27 -3.54
C TYR A 179 -18.40 -12.96 -4.66
N VAL A 180 -17.13 -12.58 -4.83
CA VAL A 180 -16.25 -13.16 -5.84
C VAL A 180 -15.91 -14.62 -5.53
N ALA A 181 -15.66 -14.97 -4.26
CA ALA A 181 -15.41 -16.35 -3.84
C ALA A 181 -16.63 -17.26 -4.09
N GLY A 182 -17.85 -16.70 -4.01
CA GLY A 182 -19.09 -17.36 -4.40
C GLY A 182 -19.29 -17.53 -5.91
N GLY A 183 -18.33 -17.10 -6.75
CA GLY A 183 -18.42 -17.13 -8.21
C GLY A 183 -19.13 -15.93 -8.83
N GLY A 184 -19.44 -14.90 -8.03
CA GLY A 184 -20.04 -13.66 -8.50
C GLY A 184 -19.13 -12.89 -9.45
N GLN A 185 -19.72 -12.27 -10.47
CA GLN A 185 -19.01 -11.39 -11.40
C GLN A 185 -19.42 -9.94 -11.19
N LEU A 186 -18.44 -9.04 -11.15
CA LEU A 186 -18.67 -7.61 -11.04
C LEU A 186 -18.90 -7.03 -12.44
N ASP A 187 -19.99 -6.30 -12.61
CA ASP A 187 -20.22 -5.57 -13.85
C ASP A 187 -19.28 -4.35 -13.95
N LYS A 188 -19.15 -3.81 -15.16
CA LYS A 188 -18.29 -2.66 -15.44
C LYS A 188 -18.64 -1.44 -14.57
N ALA A 189 -19.93 -1.17 -14.36
CA ALA A 189 -20.37 -0.04 -13.57
C ALA A 189 -19.95 -0.17 -12.09
N THR A 190 -19.98 -1.39 -11.55
CA THR A 190 -19.55 -1.69 -10.18
C THR A 190 -18.04 -1.58 -10.04
N LEU A 191 -17.28 -2.03 -11.04
CA LEU A 191 -15.83 -1.83 -11.10
C LEU A 191 -15.45 -0.35 -11.17
N ASP A 192 -16.17 0.45 -11.96
CA ASP A 192 -15.98 1.91 -12.04
C ASP A 192 -16.26 2.59 -10.68
N VAL A 193 -17.27 2.10 -9.93
CA VAL A 193 -17.54 2.56 -8.56
C VAL A 193 -16.40 2.17 -7.62
N LEU A 194 -15.92 0.93 -7.67
CA LEU A 194 -14.80 0.45 -6.83
C LEU A 194 -13.50 1.22 -7.10
N ALA A 195 -13.27 1.67 -8.32
CA ALA A 195 -12.14 2.54 -8.66
C ALA A 195 -12.18 3.90 -7.95
N THR A 196 -13.34 4.32 -7.39
CA THR A 196 -13.44 5.52 -6.54
C THR A 196 -13.09 5.27 -5.08
N PHE A 197 -12.95 4.00 -4.67
CA PHE A 197 -12.45 3.61 -3.37
C PHE A 197 -10.93 3.34 -3.43
N SER A 198 -10.29 3.05 -2.29
CA SER A 198 -8.88 2.66 -2.21
C SER A 198 -8.49 1.54 -3.20
N PRO A 199 -7.39 1.61 -3.96
CA PRO A 199 -7.01 0.56 -4.92
C PRO A 199 -6.78 -0.84 -4.30
N THR A 200 -6.70 -0.93 -2.98
CA THR A 200 -6.47 -2.17 -2.22
C THR A 200 -7.43 -3.32 -2.56
N TYR A 201 -8.69 -3.05 -2.90
CA TYR A 201 -9.67 -4.10 -3.23
C TYR A 201 -9.34 -4.87 -4.50
N LEU A 202 -8.58 -4.26 -5.41
CA LEU A 202 -8.21 -4.89 -6.67
C LEU A 202 -7.39 -6.16 -6.45
N CYS A 203 -6.68 -6.25 -5.32
CA CYS A 203 -5.93 -7.46 -4.93
C CYS A 203 -6.83 -8.68 -4.75
N VAL A 204 -8.11 -8.47 -4.40
CA VAL A 204 -9.08 -9.51 -4.10
C VAL A 204 -9.65 -10.14 -5.39
N LEU A 205 -9.70 -9.38 -6.49
CA LEU A 205 -10.32 -9.83 -7.74
C LEU A 205 -9.58 -11.03 -8.35
N SER A 206 -10.31 -11.97 -8.95
CA SER A 206 -9.70 -13.07 -9.70
C SER A 206 -9.15 -12.58 -11.05
N PRO A 207 -8.22 -13.31 -11.69
CA PRO A 207 -7.70 -12.93 -13.02
C PRO A 207 -8.80 -12.64 -14.06
N GLU A 208 -9.87 -13.44 -14.06
CA GLU A 208 -10.98 -13.33 -15.00
C GLU A 208 -11.79 -12.03 -14.84
N GLN A 209 -11.69 -11.41 -13.66
CA GLN A 209 -12.38 -10.17 -13.30
C GLN A 209 -11.52 -8.93 -13.53
N LEU A 210 -10.24 -9.10 -13.88
CA LEU A 210 -9.40 -7.99 -14.33
C LEU A 210 -9.80 -7.61 -15.76
N VAL A 211 -10.89 -6.85 -15.87
CA VAL A 211 -11.39 -6.39 -17.16
C VAL A 211 -10.41 -5.37 -17.76
N PRO A 212 -10.16 -5.41 -19.08
CA PRO A 212 -9.36 -4.40 -19.76
C PRO A 212 -9.89 -2.98 -19.53
N GLY A 213 -9.19 -2.19 -18.70
CA GLY A 213 -9.55 -0.82 -18.36
C GLY A 213 -10.21 -0.59 -17.00
N ALA A 214 -10.41 -1.64 -16.18
CA ALA A 214 -10.88 -1.51 -14.80
C ALA A 214 -9.90 -0.75 -13.88
N CYS A 215 -8.63 -0.70 -14.28
CA CYS A 215 -7.56 -0.06 -13.52
C CYS A 215 -6.80 0.90 -14.42
N ARG A 216 -7.25 2.16 -14.46
CA ARG A 216 -6.59 3.23 -15.22
C ARG A 216 -5.59 4.03 -14.40
N ASP A 217 -5.65 3.92 -13.07
CA ASP A 217 -4.76 4.64 -12.15
C ASP A 217 -4.39 3.70 -10.99
N LEU A 218 -3.24 3.02 -11.13
CA LEU A 218 -2.66 2.17 -10.09
C LEU A 218 -1.55 2.89 -9.33
N ASP A 219 -1.42 4.21 -9.48
CA ASP A 219 -0.34 4.99 -8.86
C ASP A 219 -0.47 5.01 -7.32
N ALA A 220 -1.67 4.74 -6.81
CA ALA A 220 -1.95 4.60 -5.38
C ALA A 220 -1.78 3.16 -4.84
N CYS A 221 -1.46 2.16 -5.69
CA CYS A 221 -1.14 0.81 -5.25
C CYS A 221 0.28 0.73 -4.66
N ARG A 222 0.43 0.02 -3.54
CA ARG A 222 1.74 -0.24 -2.94
C ARG A 222 2.47 -1.39 -3.66
N PRO A 223 3.81 -1.46 -3.63
CA PRO A 223 4.57 -2.51 -4.32
C PRO A 223 4.10 -3.95 -4.04
N PRO A 224 3.80 -4.36 -2.78
CA PRO A 224 3.32 -5.72 -2.51
C PRO A 224 1.96 -6.04 -3.15
N GLN A 225 1.15 -5.03 -3.43
CA GLN A 225 -0.13 -5.19 -4.12
C GLN A 225 0.10 -5.44 -5.61
N MET A 226 1.05 -4.73 -6.20
CA MET A 226 1.44 -4.91 -7.59
C MET A 226 2.03 -6.31 -7.82
N ASP A 227 2.77 -6.86 -6.86
CA ASP A 227 3.26 -8.25 -6.89
C ASP A 227 2.14 -9.30 -6.98
N VAL A 228 0.95 -8.99 -6.44
CA VAL A 228 -0.23 -9.87 -6.53
C VAL A 228 -1.01 -9.62 -7.82
N LEU A 229 -1.17 -8.35 -8.21
CA LEU A 229 -1.96 -7.95 -9.38
C LEU A 229 -1.30 -8.35 -10.69
N TYR A 230 0.02 -8.21 -10.79
CA TYR A 230 0.73 -8.44 -12.05
C TYR A 230 0.62 -9.88 -12.57
N PRO A 231 0.85 -10.94 -11.76
CA PRO A 231 0.62 -12.31 -12.20
C PRO A 231 -0.82 -12.57 -12.64
N LYS A 232 -1.81 -12.01 -11.93
CA LYS A 232 -3.23 -12.14 -12.30
C LYS A 232 -3.51 -11.49 -13.65
N ALA A 233 -2.98 -10.29 -13.89
CA ALA A 233 -3.12 -9.59 -15.16
C ALA A 233 -2.46 -10.36 -16.31
N ARG A 234 -1.28 -10.98 -16.08
CA ARG A 234 -0.65 -11.85 -17.07
C ARG A 234 -1.53 -13.03 -17.45
N THR A 235 -2.13 -13.71 -16.48
CA THR A 235 -3.07 -14.81 -16.73
C THR A 235 -4.30 -14.32 -17.48
N ALA A 236 -4.86 -13.17 -17.09
CA ALA A 236 -6.02 -12.57 -17.75
C ALA A 236 -5.77 -12.24 -19.23
N PHE A 237 -4.57 -11.75 -19.54
CA PHE A 237 -4.21 -11.29 -20.89
C PHE A 237 -3.36 -12.30 -21.67
N GLN A 238 -3.27 -13.56 -21.22
CA GLN A 238 -2.40 -14.58 -21.83
C GLN A 238 -2.70 -14.87 -23.31
N ASN A 239 -3.93 -14.59 -23.76
CA ASN A 239 -4.36 -14.82 -25.14
C ASN A 239 -4.07 -13.63 -26.08
N LEU A 240 -3.62 -12.49 -25.54
CA LEU A 240 -3.26 -11.31 -26.32
C LEU A 240 -1.78 -11.37 -26.71
N SER A 241 -1.40 -10.68 -27.79
CA SER A 241 0.01 -10.59 -28.21
C SER A 241 0.36 -9.22 -28.79
N GLY A 242 1.65 -8.93 -28.89
CA GLY A 242 2.17 -7.71 -29.49
C GLY A 242 1.75 -6.43 -28.77
N SER A 243 1.41 -5.40 -29.54
CA SER A 243 1.03 -4.08 -28.99
C SER A 243 -0.25 -4.13 -28.16
N GLU A 244 -1.21 -4.96 -28.53
CA GLU A 244 -2.46 -5.09 -27.76
C GLU A 244 -2.19 -5.64 -26.36
N TYR A 245 -1.37 -6.68 -26.26
CA TYR A 245 -0.93 -7.22 -24.96
C TYR A 245 -0.24 -6.15 -24.12
N PHE A 246 0.70 -5.42 -24.73
CA PHE A 246 1.46 -4.37 -24.05
C PHE A 246 0.55 -3.28 -23.47
N GLU A 247 -0.39 -2.77 -24.25
CA GLU A 247 -1.34 -1.75 -23.80
C GLU A 247 -2.22 -2.25 -22.64
N ARG A 248 -2.56 -3.55 -22.60
CA ARG A 248 -3.34 -4.12 -21.48
C ARG A 248 -2.50 -4.35 -20.23
N ILE A 249 -1.26 -4.83 -20.37
CA ILE A 249 -0.42 -5.18 -19.22
C ILE A 249 0.28 -3.95 -18.61
N LYS A 250 0.44 -2.87 -19.38
CA LYS A 250 1.17 -1.67 -19.00
C LYS A 250 0.86 -1.12 -17.59
N PRO A 251 -0.41 -0.96 -17.15
CA PRO A 251 -0.71 -0.45 -15.81
C PRO A 251 -0.16 -1.33 -14.68
N TYR A 252 0.03 -2.62 -14.94
CA TYR A 252 0.40 -3.63 -13.95
C TYR A 252 1.93 -3.83 -13.84
N LEU A 253 2.72 -3.20 -14.70
CA LEU A 253 4.16 -3.47 -14.81
C LEU A 253 4.98 -3.12 -13.56
N GLY A 254 4.44 -2.33 -12.63
CA GLY A 254 5.05 -2.12 -11.31
C GLY A 254 5.20 -3.39 -10.46
N GLY A 255 4.57 -4.51 -10.84
CA GLY A 255 4.74 -5.83 -10.24
C GLY A 255 5.57 -6.82 -11.09
N ALA A 256 6.15 -6.36 -12.21
CA ALA A 256 6.85 -7.23 -13.14
C ALA A 256 8.22 -7.66 -12.63
N ARG A 257 8.57 -8.94 -12.85
CA ARG A 257 9.90 -9.48 -12.56
C ARG A 257 10.86 -9.26 -13.74
N THR A 258 12.15 -9.40 -13.47
CA THR A 258 13.21 -9.24 -14.49
C THR A 258 12.96 -10.11 -15.72
N GLU A 259 12.55 -11.37 -15.54
CA GLU A 259 12.31 -12.30 -16.63
C GLU A 259 11.20 -11.81 -17.56
N ASP A 260 10.17 -11.18 -16.99
CA ASP A 260 9.03 -10.69 -17.73
C ASP A 260 9.35 -9.40 -18.48
N LEU A 261 10.14 -8.50 -17.85
CA LEU A 261 10.69 -7.33 -18.54
C LEU A 261 11.62 -7.74 -19.68
N ARG A 262 12.45 -8.77 -19.49
CA ARG A 262 13.27 -9.33 -20.55
C ARG A 262 12.42 -9.89 -21.69
N ALA A 263 11.35 -10.62 -21.38
CA ALA A 263 10.42 -11.12 -22.40
C ALA A 263 9.74 -9.97 -23.17
N LEU A 264 9.33 -8.91 -22.48
CA LEU A 264 8.75 -7.71 -23.11
C LEU A 264 9.75 -6.99 -24.01
N SER A 265 11.03 -6.93 -23.64
CA SER A 265 12.07 -6.32 -24.46
C SER A 265 12.23 -6.98 -25.84
N GLN A 266 11.75 -8.22 -26.01
CA GLN A 266 11.79 -8.95 -27.28
C GLN A 266 10.57 -8.68 -28.17
N GLN A 267 9.54 -7.99 -27.67
CA GLN A 267 8.25 -7.82 -28.35
C GLN A 267 8.10 -6.49 -29.10
N ASN A 268 9.22 -5.78 -29.34
CA ASN A 268 9.25 -4.48 -30.03
C ASN A 268 8.25 -3.46 -29.45
N VAL A 269 8.30 -3.30 -28.13
CA VAL A 269 7.44 -2.37 -27.38
C VAL A 269 8.10 -0.99 -27.27
N SER A 270 7.29 0.04 -27.00
CA SER A 270 7.81 1.40 -26.74
C SER A 270 7.21 1.90 -25.43
N MET A 271 7.80 1.46 -24.31
CA MET A 271 7.42 1.90 -22.97
C MET A 271 7.79 3.35 -22.76
N ASP A 272 6.88 4.15 -22.18
CA ASP A 272 7.20 5.51 -21.78
C ASP A 272 8.03 5.54 -20.50
N THR A 273 8.81 6.62 -20.35
CA THR A 273 9.71 6.80 -19.21
C THR A 273 8.95 6.89 -17.88
N ALA A 274 7.70 7.35 -17.87
CA ALA A 274 6.90 7.41 -16.64
C ALA A 274 6.59 5.99 -16.14
N THR A 275 6.14 5.11 -17.02
CA THR A 275 5.94 3.68 -16.73
C THR A 275 7.24 3.00 -16.33
N PHE A 276 8.37 3.30 -17.00
CA PHE A 276 9.66 2.72 -16.63
C PHE A 276 10.08 3.06 -15.18
N LYS A 277 9.68 4.25 -14.68
CA LYS A 277 9.97 4.66 -13.30
C LYS A 277 9.14 3.94 -12.25
N THR A 278 7.98 3.42 -12.61
CA THR A 278 7.13 2.66 -11.68
C THR A 278 7.57 1.21 -11.52
N LEU A 279 8.48 0.74 -12.38
CA LEU A 279 9.06 -0.61 -12.29
C LEU A 279 9.85 -0.78 -10.99
N GLN A 280 9.82 -2.01 -10.46
CA GLN A 280 10.62 -2.35 -9.28
C GLN A 280 12.10 -2.21 -9.58
N ARG A 281 12.81 -1.57 -8.65
CA ARG A 281 14.27 -1.41 -8.76
C ARG A 281 14.92 -2.76 -9.00
N GLU A 282 14.58 -3.75 -8.18
CA GLU A 282 15.14 -5.09 -8.18
C GLU A 282 14.92 -5.81 -9.52
N ALA A 283 13.80 -5.52 -10.20
CA ALA A 283 13.50 -6.07 -11.52
C ALA A 283 14.31 -5.41 -12.64
N VAL A 284 14.60 -4.11 -12.52
CA VAL A 284 15.30 -3.29 -13.53
C VAL A 284 16.82 -3.45 -13.45
N LEU A 285 17.39 -3.53 -12.25
CA LEU A 285 18.85 -3.56 -12.04
C LEU A 285 19.60 -4.65 -12.85
N PRO A 286 19.06 -5.87 -13.05
CA PRO A 286 19.74 -6.92 -13.82
C PRO A 286 19.59 -6.76 -15.35
N LEU A 287 18.80 -5.80 -15.84
CA LEU A 287 18.61 -5.59 -17.27
C LEU A 287 19.87 -4.99 -17.91
N THR A 288 20.17 -5.45 -19.12
CA THR A 288 21.26 -4.96 -19.96
C THR A 288 20.86 -3.66 -20.66
N VAL A 289 21.87 -2.95 -21.18
CA VAL A 289 21.67 -1.76 -22.01
C VAL A 289 20.78 -2.03 -23.22
N ALA A 290 20.97 -3.16 -23.90
CA ALA A 290 20.16 -3.55 -25.05
C ALA A 290 18.70 -3.84 -24.68
N GLU A 291 18.46 -4.51 -23.55
CA GLU A 291 17.09 -4.79 -23.07
C GLU A 291 16.35 -3.49 -22.70
N VAL A 292 17.01 -2.55 -22.01
CA VAL A 292 16.40 -1.25 -21.68
C VAL A 292 16.16 -0.41 -22.93
N GLN A 293 17.08 -0.44 -23.89
CA GLN A 293 16.89 0.19 -25.19
C GLN A 293 15.65 -0.34 -25.91
N ASN A 294 15.48 -1.67 -25.95
CA ASN A 294 14.34 -2.29 -26.61
C ASN A 294 13.02 -2.11 -25.84
N LEU A 295 13.06 -1.99 -24.51
CA LEU A 295 11.86 -1.69 -23.71
C LEU A 295 11.35 -0.27 -23.95
N LEU A 296 12.24 0.71 -23.98
CA LEU A 296 11.86 2.13 -24.13
C LEU A 296 11.58 2.51 -25.58
N GLY A 297 12.24 1.85 -26.54
CA GLY A 297 12.05 2.09 -27.97
C GLY A 297 12.24 3.56 -28.32
N ALA A 298 11.19 4.19 -28.88
CA ALA A 298 11.21 5.60 -29.28
C ALA A 298 11.37 6.57 -28.10
N ASN A 299 11.03 6.13 -26.87
CA ASN A 299 11.09 6.96 -25.67
C ASN A 299 12.46 6.95 -24.99
N LEU A 300 13.45 6.26 -25.56
CA LEU A 300 14.80 6.09 -25.01
C LEU A 300 15.46 7.42 -24.63
N ALA A 301 15.26 8.48 -25.43
CA ALA A 301 15.83 9.80 -25.16
C ALA A 301 15.40 10.37 -23.79
N GLY A 302 14.22 9.99 -23.29
CA GLY A 302 13.71 10.41 -21.99
C GLY A 302 14.53 9.91 -20.81
N LEU A 303 15.35 8.87 -20.99
CA LEU A 303 16.19 8.30 -19.93
C LEU A 303 17.20 9.31 -19.37
N LYS A 304 17.64 10.27 -20.21
CA LYS A 304 18.57 11.32 -19.80
C LYS A 304 17.99 12.24 -18.73
N ALA A 305 16.70 12.56 -18.82
CA ALA A 305 16.02 13.41 -17.84
C ALA A 305 15.92 12.73 -16.47
N GLU A 306 15.93 11.40 -16.44
CA GLU A 306 15.74 10.59 -15.24
C GLU A 306 17.05 10.02 -14.67
N GLN A 307 18.21 10.43 -15.22
CA GLN A 307 19.53 9.95 -14.81
C GLN A 307 19.81 10.09 -13.30
N GLY A 308 19.17 11.05 -12.62
CA GLY A 308 19.31 11.29 -11.18
C GLY A 308 18.34 10.50 -10.29
N ASN A 309 17.31 9.86 -10.87
CA ASN A 309 16.20 9.26 -10.13
C ASN A 309 16.29 7.72 -10.14
N SER A 310 15.87 7.09 -9.03
CA SER A 310 15.65 5.63 -9.00
C SER A 310 14.41 5.27 -9.83
N PRO A 311 14.39 4.13 -10.57
CA PRO A 311 15.43 3.10 -10.65
C PRO A 311 16.54 3.37 -11.68
N VAL A 312 16.37 4.36 -12.56
CA VAL A 312 17.28 4.67 -13.68
C VAL A 312 18.71 4.91 -13.24
N ARG A 313 18.92 5.76 -12.23
CA ARG A 313 20.24 6.05 -11.67
C ARG A 313 20.95 4.78 -11.19
N ASP A 314 20.24 3.96 -10.42
CA ASP A 314 20.82 2.77 -9.81
C ASP A 314 21.15 1.71 -10.88
N TRP A 315 20.34 1.65 -11.94
CA TRP A 315 20.62 0.83 -13.12
C TRP A 315 21.87 1.32 -13.87
N ILE A 316 22.00 2.63 -14.13
CA ILE A 316 23.18 3.23 -14.78
C ILE A 316 24.48 2.85 -14.04
N LEU A 317 24.47 2.91 -12.70
CA LEU A 317 25.64 2.57 -11.88
C LEU A 317 26.10 1.10 -12.02
N ARG A 318 25.24 0.21 -12.52
CA ARG A 318 25.54 -1.21 -12.75
C ARG A 318 25.98 -1.54 -14.17
N GLN A 319 25.81 -0.61 -15.11
CA GLN A 319 26.21 -0.82 -16.50
C GLN A 319 27.64 -0.40 -16.75
N ARG A 320 28.30 -0.99 -17.75
CA ARG A 320 29.61 -0.50 -18.23
C ARG A 320 29.43 0.84 -18.92
N GLN A 321 30.38 1.75 -18.70
CA GLN A 321 30.34 3.07 -19.33
C GLN A 321 30.39 2.98 -20.85
N ASP A 322 31.20 2.07 -21.42
CA ASP A 322 31.22 1.81 -22.87
C ASP A 322 29.86 1.41 -23.44
N ASP A 323 29.10 0.57 -22.74
CA ASP A 323 27.79 0.13 -23.20
C ASP A 323 26.78 1.28 -23.12
N LEU A 324 26.83 2.10 -22.07
CA LEU A 324 26.00 3.31 -21.95
C LEU A 324 26.32 4.35 -23.02
N ASP A 325 27.60 4.51 -23.38
CA ASP A 325 28.05 5.47 -24.39
C ASP A 325 27.53 5.10 -25.79
N ARG A 326 27.35 3.80 -26.08
CA ARG A 326 26.72 3.32 -27.33
C ARG A 326 25.28 3.79 -27.52
N LEU A 327 24.57 4.15 -26.44
CA LEU A 327 23.23 4.73 -26.55
C LEU A 327 23.24 6.16 -27.13
N GLY A 328 24.40 6.85 -27.13
CA GLY A 328 24.51 8.22 -27.64
C GLY A 328 23.79 9.29 -26.81
N LEU A 329 23.30 8.93 -25.61
CA LEU A 329 22.53 9.83 -24.72
C LEU A 329 23.41 10.67 -23.78
N GLY A 330 24.72 10.39 -23.74
CA GLY A 330 25.64 11.02 -22.79
C GLY A 330 25.32 10.69 -21.32
N LEU A 331 24.86 9.46 -21.05
CA LEU A 331 24.67 8.97 -19.68
C LEU A 331 26.05 8.76 -19.02
N ARG A 332 26.18 9.17 -17.76
CA ARG A 332 27.43 9.10 -17.00
C ARG A 332 27.19 8.46 -15.64
N GLY A 333 28.23 7.81 -15.12
CA GLY A 333 28.20 7.14 -13.82
C GLY A 333 28.24 5.62 -13.90
N GLY A 334 28.35 5.06 -15.11
CA GLY A 334 28.60 3.63 -15.27
C GLY A 334 29.99 3.22 -14.80
N ILE A 335 30.21 1.91 -14.76
CA ILE A 335 31.49 1.31 -14.41
C ILE A 335 32.52 1.67 -15.50
N PRO A 336 33.63 2.34 -15.14
CA PRO A 336 34.66 2.69 -16.13
C PRO A 336 35.33 1.45 -16.72
N ASN A 337 35.92 1.59 -17.90
CA ASN A 337 36.60 0.50 -18.56
C ASN A 337 37.85 0.05 -17.78
N GLY A 338 38.12 -1.25 -17.82
CA GLY A 338 39.25 -1.85 -17.10
C GLY A 338 38.98 -2.21 -15.63
N TYR A 339 37.76 -1.96 -15.13
CA TYR A 339 37.33 -2.42 -13.81
C TYR A 339 36.42 -3.65 -13.94
N LEU A 340 36.59 -4.62 -13.04
CA LEU A 340 35.75 -5.82 -12.96
C LEU A 340 34.61 -5.60 -11.98
N VAL A 341 33.41 -6.07 -12.33
CA VAL A 341 32.28 -6.15 -11.41
C VAL A 341 32.44 -7.42 -10.59
N MET A 342 32.76 -7.28 -9.31
CA MET A 342 32.72 -8.41 -8.37
C MET A 342 31.31 -8.57 -7.81
N ASP A 343 30.63 -9.66 -8.18
CA ASP A 343 29.41 -10.08 -7.50
C ASP A 343 29.77 -10.88 -6.24
N LEU A 344 29.60 -10.26 -5.07
CA LEU A 344 29.92 -10.87 -3.77
C LEU A 344 28.74 -11.68 -3.19
N SER A 345 27.71 -12.00 -3.97
CA SER A 345 26.58 -12.81 -3.52
C SER A 345 26.91 -14.30 -3.31
N PHE A 346 28.09 -14.77 -3.72
CA PHE A 346 28.62 -16.10 -3.36
C PHE A 346 29.31 -16.07 -1.99
N ARG A 347 28.53 -16.16 -0.91
CA ARG A 347 29.04 -16.56 0.41
C ARG A 347 28.17 -17.65 1.02
N GLY A 348 28.38 -18.87 0.54
CA GLY A 348 27.85 -20.07 1.15
C GLY A 348 28.45 -21.32 0.51
N GLY A 349 29.49 -21.87 1.15
CA GLY A 349 29.85 -23.28 0.94
C GLY A 349 31.14 -23.56 0.16
N LEU A 350 32.28 -23.08 0.62
CA LEU A 350 33.56 -23.80 0.50
C LEU A 350 34.38 -23.52 1.77
N GLY A 351 33.96 -24.13 2.88
CA GLY A 351 34.64 -24.08 4.17
C GLY A 351 34.82 -25.50 4.69
N GLY A 352 36.00 -26.06 4.43
CA GLY A 352 36.45 -27.36 4.88
C GLY A 352 37.58 -27.78 3.94
N TRP A 353 38.84 -27.82 4.33
CA TRP A 353 39.37 -28.48 5.51
C TRP A 353 40.67 -27.79 5.98
N LEU A 354 41.07 -28.15 7.21
CA LEU A 354 42.36 -27.92 7.88
C LEU A 354 42.52 -26.58 8.61
N ALA A 355 42.05 -26.56 9.86
CA ALA A 355 42.75 -25.89 10.95
C ALA A 355 43.21 -26.94 11.96
N PRO A 356 44.40 -26.79 12.56
CA PRO A 356 44.62 -27.19 13.93
C PRO A 356 44.67 -25.95 14.84
N SER A 357 43.95 -26.10 15.93
CA SER A 357 43.67 -25.19 17.04
C SER A 357 44.86 -24.89 17.96
N LEU A 358 44.89 -23.68 18.55
CA LEU A 358 45.30 -23.29 19.93
C LEU A 358 45.32 -21.75 19.99
N GLY A 359 44.69 -20.99 20.90
CA GLY A 359 43.88 -21.27 22.07
C GLY A 359 43.10 -20.01 22.55
N GLU A 360 42.19 -20.25 23.49
CA GLU A 360 41.64 -19.38 24.56
C GLU A 360 41.21 -17.91 24.27
N GLY A 361 39.91 -17.74 23.98
CA GLY A 361 38.89 -17.36 24.97
C GLY A 361 39.07 -16.11 25.85
N LEU A 362 38.69 -14.93 25.35
CA LEU A 362 38.02 -13.87 26.13
C LEU A 362 37.06 -13.08 25.20
N SER A 363 35.76 -13.37 25.26
CA SER A 363 34.72 -12.57 24.58
C SER A 363 34.05 -11.64 25.60
N GLY A 364 34.68 -10.46 25.77
CA GLY A 364 33.99 -9.28 26.24
C GLY A 364 33.29 -8.60 25.07
N SER A 365 32.10 -8.08 25.32
CA SER A 365 31.33 -7.23 24.42
C SER A 365 32.18 -6.08 23.89
N GLN A 366 32.51 -6.09 22.59
CA GLN A 366 32.70 -4.87 21.80
C GLN A 366 32.82 -5.17 20.30
N ARG A 367 32.21 -4.28 19.52
CA ARG A 367 32.28 -4.16 18.07
C ARG A 367 33.73 -4.31 17.58
N PRO A 368 33.94 -4.78 16.34
CA PRO A 368 35.07 -4.28 15.59
C PRO A 368 34.62 -3.55 14.33
N CYS A 369 35.04 -2.29 14.27
CA CYS A 369 35.40 -1.61 13.04
C CYS A 369 36.20 -2.56 12.12
N ARG A 370 35.93 -2.46 10.82
CA ARG A 370 36.69 -3.14 9.77
C ARG A 370 38.19 -2.86 9.95
N SER A 371 38.97 -3.90 10.21
CA SER A 371 40.42 -3.87 10.11
C SER A 371 40.84 -4.11 8.66
N TRP A 372 41.67 -3.21 8.12
CA TRP A 372 42.30 -3.34 6.82
C TRP A 372 43.66 -4.01 6.99
N ALA A 373 43.98 -5.01 6.17
CA ALA A 373 45.32 -5.62 6.16
C ALA A 373 46.20 -4.94 5.09
N ARG A 374 47.42 -4.58 5.48
CA ARG A 374 48.47 -4.01 4.61
C ARG A 374 49.36 -5.14 4.06
N ALA A 375 49.64 -5.14 2.76
CA ALA A 375 50.83 -5.81 2.20
C ALA A 375 52.05 -4.86 2.35
N PRO A 376 53.27 -5.37 2.62
CA PRO A 376 54.40 -4.54 3.03
C PRO A 376 55.01 -3.81 1.83
N GLY A 377 55.37 -2.55 2.04
CA GLY A 377 56.23 -1.81 1.12
C GLY A 377 55.71 -0.43 0.74
N VAL A 378 56.41 0.59 1.25
CA VAL A 378 56.45 1.98 0.77
C VAL A 378 55.45 2.97 1.41
N THR A 379 56.02 4.13 1.71
CA THR A 379 55.70 5.15 2.71
C THR A 379 54.74 6.21 2.18
N VAL A 380 53.95 6.79 3.10
CA VAL A 380 53.06 7.94 2.87
C VAL A 380 53.75 9.21 3.40
N PRO A 381 53.46 10.40 2.86
CA PRO A 381 53.34 11.60 3.68
C PRO A 381 51.89 12.07 3.77
N SER A 382 51.52 12.41 5.00
CA SER A 382 50.21 12.66 5.56
C SER A 382 49.76 14.13 5.50
N LEU A 383 48.45 14.32 5.78
CA LEU A 383 47.68 15.52 6.18
C LEU A 383 47.01 16.29 5.02
N GLY A 384 45.74 16.71 5.10
CA GLY A 384 44.89 16.93 6.28
C GLY A 384 43.39 16.78 6.03
N ALA A 385 42.66 16.74 7.14
CA ALA A 385 41.25 16.40 7.28
C ALA A 385 40.29 17.58 7.08
N GLY A 386 39.04 17.28 6.71
CA GLY A 386 37.88 18.13 7.01
C GLY A 386 36.65 17.87 6.16
N GLY A 387 35.57 17.33 6.77
CA GLY A 387 34.19 17.55 6.30
C GLY A 387 33.39 16.31 5.88
N SER A 388 32.64 15.76 6.83
CA SER A 388 31.70 14.63 6.66
C SER A 388 30.37 15.07 6.05
N GLN A 389 29.98 14.49 4.91
CA GLN A 389 28.59 14.16 4.56
C GLN A 389 28.56 12.75 3.97
N GLY A 390 27.69 11.90 4.50
CA GLY A 390 27.63 10.46 4.19
C GLY A 390 27.21 10.18 2.75
N HIS A 391 28.20 10.03 1.87
CA HIS A 391 28.06 9.42 0.55
C HIS A 391 28.64 8.00 0.60
N SER A 392 27.85 7.00 0.19
CA SER A 392 28.39 5.67 -0.14
C SER A 392 29.39 5.84 -1.28
N THR A 393 30.68 5.72 -0.98
CA THR A 393 31.78 5.89 -1.92
C THR A 393 32.23 4.52 -2.41
N LEU A 394 31.97 4.23 -3.69
CA LEU A 394 32.56 3.09 -4.38
C LEU A 394 34.04 3.38 -4.62
N THR A 395 34.93 2.52 -4.12
CA THR A 395 36.38 2.61 -4.34
C THR A 395 36.82 1.61 -5.40
N TRP A 396 37.55 2.09 -6.40
CA TRP A 396 37.95 1.32 -7.58
C TRP A 396 39.41 0.86 -7.46
N VAL A 397 39.70 -0.40 -7.79
CA VAL A 397 41.07 -0.94 -7.86
C VAL A 397 41.44 -1.15 -9.33
N ARG A 398 42.52 -0.49 -9.76
CA ARG A 398 43.00 -0.46 -11.16
C ARG A 398 43.74 -1.76 -11.51
N GLY A 399 43.31 -2.45 -12.56
CA GLY A 399 44.09 -3.54 -13.17
C GLY A 399 45.19 -2.99 -14.08
N LEU A 400 46.40 -3.54 -14.02
CA LEU A 400 47.51 -3.21 -14.92
C LEU A 400 47.28 -3.81 -16.33
N PRO A 401 47.67 -3.12 -17.42
CA PRO A 401 47.59 -3.67 -18.77
C PRO A 401 48.77 -4.63 -19.04
N GLY A 402 48.47 -5.80 -19.61
CA GLY A 402 49.47 -6.74 -20.10
C GLY A 402 50.22 -6.17 -21.31
N SER A 403 51.54 -6.06 -21.19
CA SER A 403 52.45 -5.62 -22.25
C SER A 403 52.65 -6.73 -23.28
N GLN A 404 52.29 -6.49 -24.54
CA GLN A 404 52.85 -7.24 -25.68
C GLN A 404 54.04 -6.44 -26.22
N HIS A 405 55.23 -7.04 -26.17
CA HIS A 405 56.46 -6.50 -26.77
C HIS A 405 56.60 -6.96 -28.24
N PRO A 406 57.23 -6.13 -29.11
CA PRO A 406 57.50 -6.47 -30.50
C PRO A 406 58.87 -7.15 -30.67
N HIS A 407 58.99 -8.11 -31.58
CA HIS A 407 60.28 -8.61 -32.05
C HIS A 407 60.59 -8.06 -33.44
N SER A 408 61.58 -7.15 -33.50
CA SER A 408 62.29 -6.74 -34.71
C SER A 408 63.55 -7.61 -34.84
N GLY A 409 63.81 -8.17 -36.02
CA GLY A 409 64.98 -9.01 -36.29
C GLY A 409 66.26 -8.22 -36.59
N PRO A 410 67.37 -8.91 -36.94
CA PRO A 410 68.45 -8.33 -37.72
C PRO A 410 68.60 -9.02 -39.08
N GLY A 411 68.93 -8.24 -40.12
CA GLY A 411 69.21 -8.72 -41.46
C GLY A 411 70.65 -9.19 -41.68
N LEU A 412 70.91 -9.80 -42.84
CA LEU A 412 71.83 -9.29 -43.88
C LEU A 412 72.14 -10.37 -44.93
N SER A 413 72.24 -9.87 -46.18
CA SER A 413 73.06 -10.31 -47.32
C SER A 413 72.84 -11.68 -47.97
N GLY A 414 72.43 -11.62 -49.25
CA GLY A 414 73.33 -11.98 -50.36
C GLY A 414 73.11 -13.33 -51.03
N SER A 415 72.43 -13.31 -52.18
CA SER A 415 72.97 -13.63 -53.53
C SER A 415 71.85 -13.69 -54.56
#